data_AF-A0A3R9AM98-F1
#
_entry.id   AF-A0A3R9AM98-F1
#
_cell.length_a   1.000
_cell.length_b   1.000
_cell.length_c   1.000
_cell.angle_alpha   90.00
_cell.angle_beta   90.00
_cell.angle_gamma   90.00
#
_symmetry.space_group_name_H-M   'P 1'
#
loop_
_entity.id
_entity.type
_entity.pdbx_description
1 polymer ?
#
loop_
_entity_poly.entity_id
_entity_poly.type
_entity_poly.pdbx_seq_one_letter_code
_entity_poly.pdbx_strand_id
1 'polypeptide(L)'
;MTRKNLACALFTVLLLGSVETSAALELSQYNRLDTVGHIVNDSEVNEILRKTLGRDYETFISNFDVFGEPHSTSGGGLFVEGWLNDLYLENASALVIEPDGKIYTAWVVPESDVIHYQSSDHSQVVNADIQQWAARFKAMHFATNSQAKLTFDGVWAGTFGTDSTLTLRLTESGDRISGSYCYISQRGNRIDCPAEDEHNLSGAITGNRANVKFDSSFGGVDGRAVLEINGSKMAWRLVTPPQKGRYYAPLRYTLNKAAPVHHVETRKLDTDKFTLSLVNNCGRFESECGQMYYLGVRKSDNSTISLKGKTLQDPTGKITGSTYKNGDVTYTVTYAPLKLVVSKGSHILVEQSGHWLE
;
A
#
# COMPACT_ATOMS: atom_id res chain seq x y z
N MET A 1 -9.97 -74.61 -54.65
CA MET A 1 -8.52 -74.78 -54.43
C MET A 1 -7.95 -73.47 -53.93
N THR A 2 -7.12 -73.59 -52.90
CA THR A 2 -6.42 -72.56 -52.12
C THR A 2 -5.50 -71.66 -52.94
N ARG A 3 -5.44 -70.37 -52.61
CA ARG A 3 -4.17 -69.68 -52.30
C ARG A 3 -4.40 -68.32 -51.63
N LYS A 4 -3.86 -68.23 -50.41
CA LYS A 4 -3.59 -67.00 -49.65
C LYS A 4 -2.65 -66.10 -50.44
N ASN A 5 -2.76 -64.78 -50.24
CA ASN A 5 -1.62 -63.91 -50.00
C ASN A 5 -2.06 -62.68 -49.20
N LEU A 6 -1.49 -62.56 -48.00
CA LEU A 6 -1.47 -61.37 -47.16
C LEU A 6 -0.67 -60.28 -47.89
N ALA A 7 -1.19 -59.06 -47.95
CA ALA A 7 -0.40 -57.86 -48.14
C ALA A 7 -0.63 -56.94 -46.93
N CYS A 8 0.41 -56.82 -46.11
CA CYS A 8 0.48 -55.95 -44.95
C CYS A 8 0.77 -54.52 -45.46
N ALA A 9 -0.16 -53.59 -45.26
CA ALA A 9 0.05 -52.18 -45.59
C ALA A 9 0.79 -51.50 -44.43
N LEU A 10 2.08 -51.20 -44.63
CA LEU A 10 2.85 -50.31 -43.75
C LEU A 10 2.50 -48.85 -44.10
N PHE A 11 1.84 -48.17 -43.16
CA PHE A 11 1.59 -46.73 -43.22
C PHE A 11 2.81 -46.02 -42.62
N THR A 12 3.74 -45.57 -43.46
CA THR A 12 4.84 -44.70 -43.03
C THR A 12 4.33 -43.27 -43.02
N VAL A 13 3.91 -42.77 -41.85
CA VAL A 13 3.63 -41.35 -41.65
C VAL A 13 4.97 -40.62 -41.55
N LEU A 14 5.38 -39.92 -42.61
CA LEU A 14 6.41 -38.89 -42.50
C LEU A 14 5.78 -37.70 -41.74
N LEU A 15 6.11 -37.56 -40.45
CA LEU A 15 6.00 -36.27 -39.78
C LEU A 15 7.10 -35.37 -40.33
N LEU A 16 6.76 -34.55 -41.33
CA LEU A 16 7.48 -33.32 -41.60
C LEU A 16 7.16 -32.37 -40.44
N GLY A 17 8.00 -32.38 -39.41
CA GLY A 17 8.01 -31.31 -38.43
C GLY A 17 8.34 -30.02 -39.16
N SER A 18 7.39 -29.11 -39.23
CA SER A 18 7.65 -27.72 -39.60
C SER A 18 8.57 -27.14 -38.54
N VAL A 19 9.87 -27.07 -38.86
CA VAL A 19 10.78 -26.21 -38.12
C VAL A 19 10.34 -24.79 -38.47
N GLU A 20 9.64 -24.14 -37.55
CA GLU A 20 9.45 -22.69 -37.63
C GLU A 20 10.83 -22.06 -37.47
N THR A 21 11.48 -21.76 -38.59
CA THR A 21 12.63 -20.88 -38.60
C THR A 21 12.11 -19.47 -38.34
N SER A 22 12.11 -19.05 -37.07
CA SER A 22 12.01 -17.62 -36.76
C SER A 22 13.15 -16.93 -37.50
N ALA A 23 12.83 -16.02 -38.41
CA ALA A 23 13.85 -15.20 -39.04
C ALA A 23 14.50 -14.38 -37.91
N ALA A 24 15.81 -14.48 -37.73
CA ALA A 24 16.50 -13.68 -36.73
C ALA A 24 16.26 -12.19 -37.03
N LEU A 25 15.93 -11.41 -36.01
CA LEU A 25 15.72 -9.97 -36.13
C LEU A 25 16.98 -9.30 -36.69
N GLU A 26 16.89 -8.74 -37.90
CA GLU A 26 18.01 -8.06 -38.57
C GLU A 26 18.24 -6.67 -37.97
N LEU A 27 18.93 -6.61 -36.83
CA LEU A 27 19.12 -5.38 -36.04
C LEU A 27 19.84 -4.25 -36.77
N SER A 28 20.73 -4.60 -37.71
CA SER A 28 21.55 -3.64 -38.46
C SER A 28 20.72 -2.62 -39.26
N GLN A 29 19.49 -2.96 -39.67
CA GLN A 29 18.63 -2.06 -40.43
C GLN A 29 18.18 -0.84 -39.61
N TYR A 30 18.19 -0.94 -38.28
CA TYR A 30 17.79 0.13 -37.35
C TYR A 30 18.98 0.93 -36.81
N ASN A 31 20.23 0.60 -37.19
CA ASN A 31 21.44 1.23 -36.67
C ASN A 31 21.78 2.57 -37.35
N ARG A 32 20.76 3.40 -37.59
CA ARG A 32 20.89 4.76 -38.13
C ARG A 32 19.81 5.66 -37.56
N LEU A 33 20.11 6.96 -37.44
CA LEU A 33 19.17 7.96 -36.93
C LEU A 33 17.83 8.00 -37.69
N ASP A 34 17.84 7.78 -39.00
CA ASP A 34 16.63 7.82 -39.84
C ASP A 34 15.80 6.52 -39.79
N THR A 35 16.32 5.44 -39.22
CA THR A 35 15.65 4.13 -39.17
C THR A 35 15.36 3.65 -37.76
N VAL A 36 16.10 4.13 -36.76
CA VAL A 36 16.00 3.68 -35.36
C VAL A 36 14.59 3.84 -34.78
N GLY A 37 13.83 4.87 -35.18
CA GLY A 37 12.46 5.07 -34.70
C GLY A 37 11.48 3.93 -35.02
N HIS A 38 11.81 3.08 -35.99
CA HIS A 38 10.98 1.93 -36.35
C HIS A 38 11.15 0.74 -35.39
N ILE A 39 12.26 0.64 -34.64
CA ILE A 39 12.56 -0.54 -33.81
C ILE A 39 11.53 -0.77 -32.71
N VAL A 40 11.05 0.31 -32.07
CA VAL A 40 10.09 0.21 -30.97
C VAL A 40 8.67 -0.15 -31.44
N ASN A 41 8.43 -0.01 -32.75
CA ASN A 41 7.19 -0.38 -33.43
C ASN A 41 7.30 -1.73 -34.16
N ASP A 42 8.48 -2.36 -34.18
CA ASP A 42 8.64 -3.72 -34.67
C ASP A 42 7.79 -4.66 -33.81
N SER A 43 7.05 -5.58 -34.44
CA SER A 43 6.08 -6.42 -33.73
C SER A 43 6.73 -7.35 -32.70
N GLU A 44 7.90 -7.92 -33.02
CA GLU A 44 8.59 -8.86 -32.12
C GLU A 44 9.18 -8.08 -30.93
N VAL A 45 9.86 -6.97 -31.22
CA VAL A 45 10.42 -6.10 -30.19
C VAL A 45 9.33 -5.53 -29.29
N ASN A 46 8.21 -5.06 -29.85
CA ASN A 46 7.12 -4.48 -29.09
C ASN A 46 6.46 -5.50 -28.15
N GLU A 47 6.28 -6.74 -28.62
CA GLU A 47 5.73 -7.83 -27.80
C GLU A 47 6.65 -8.13 -26.60
N ILE A 48 7.96 -8.26 -26.85
CA ILE A 48 8.94 -8.53 -25.79
C ILE A 48 9.02 -7.35 -24.81
N LEU A 49 8.98 -6.10 -25.30
CA LEU A 49 8.94 -4.90 -24.47
C LEU A 49 7.71 -4.89 -23.55
N ARG A 50 6.51 -5.11 -24.11
CA ARG A 50 5.26 -5.14 -23.31
C ARG A 50 5.28 -6.25 -22.28
N LYS A 51 5.78 -7.43 -22.64
CA LYS A 51 5.91 -8.57 -21.73
C LYS A 51 6.91 -8.31 -20.60
N THR A 52 8.05 -7.69 -20.93
CA THR A 52 9.12 -7.42 -19.97
C THR A 52 8.74 -6.29 -19.01
N LEU A 53 8.20 -5.20 -19.54
CA LEU A 53 7.92 -3.97 -18.79
C LEU A 53 6.55 -3.97 -18.10
N GLY A 54 5.59 -4.74 -18.62
CA GLY A 54 4.23 -4.82 -18.07
C GLY A 54 3.61 -3.43 -17.89
N ARG A 55 3.36 -3.04 -16.64
CA ARG A 55 2.77 -1.74 -16.30
C ARG A 55 3.70 -0.54 -16.57
N ASP A 56 5.01 -0.78 -16.60
CA ASP A 56 6.01 0.28 -16.79
C ASP A 56 6.24 0.59 -18.29
N TYR A 57 5.65 -0.22 -19.19
CA TYR A 57 5.78 -0.08 -20.64
C TYR A 57 5.42 1.33 -21.13
N GLU A 58 4.28 1.87 -20.71
CA GLU A 58 3.81 3.19 -21.17
C GLU A 58 4.75 4.31 -20.70
N THR A 59 5.31 4.20 -19.49
CA THR A 59 6.29 5.18 -18.97
C THR A 59 7.57 5.13 -19.80
N PHE A 60 8.10 3.92 -20.02
CA PHE A 60 9.30 3.69 -20.81
C PHE A 60 9.15 4.19 -22.26
N ILE A 61 8.08 3.81 -22.96
CA ILE A 61 7.92 4.09 -24.39
C ILE A 61 7.61 5.57 -24.64
N SER A 62 6.97 6.26 -23.70
CA SER A 62 6.61 7.68 -23.83
C SER A 62 7.82 8.60 -23.96
N ASN A 63 9.01 8.12 -23.59
CA ASN A 63 10.24 8.88 -23.70
C ASN A 63 10.82 8.89 -25.12
N PHE A 64 10.32 8.10 -26.07
CA PHE A 64 10.87 8.04 -27.43
C PHE A 64 10.23 9.08 -28.38
N ASP A 65 10.25 10.35 -27.99
CA ASP A 65 9.83 11.48 -28.84
C ASP A 65 10.99 11.93 -29.75
N VAL A 66 12.19 12.03 -29.18
CA VAL A 66 13.45 12.23 -29.90
C VAL A 66 14.31 11.00 -29.71
N PHE A 67 14.91 10.50 -30.79
CA PHE A 67 15.84 9.36 -30.77
C PHE A 67 17.29 9.83 -30.79
N GLY A 68 18.13 9.16 -29.99
CA GLY A 68 19.58 9.31 -30.06
C GLY A 68 20.19 8.53 -31.22
N GLU A 69 21.47 8.79 -31.50
CA GLU A 69 22.22 8.01 -32.49
C GLU A 69 22.40 6.58 -31.95
N PRO A 70 21.85 5.56 -32.64
CA PRO A 70 22.02 4.18 -32.21
C PRO A 70 23.45 3.71 -32.44
N HIS A 71 23.85 2.65 -31.75
CA HIS A 71 25.11 1.98 -32.01
C HIS A 71 25.04 0.48 -31.76
N SER A 72 25.96 -0.27 -32.36
CA SER A 72 26.07 -1.70 -32.12
C SER A 72 26.76 -2.00 -30.79
N THR A 73 26.20 -2.92 -30.01
CA THR A 73 26.84 -3.39 -28.78
C THR A 73 28.02 -4.30 -29.09
N SER A 74 28.89 -4.54 -28.10
CA SER A 74 30.01 -5.48 -28.24
C SER A 74 29.58 -6.93 -28.54
N GLY A 75 28.34 -7.30 -28.21
CA GLY A 75 27.72 -8.61 -28.48
C GLY A 75 27.08 -8.73 -29.86
N GLY A 76 27.12 -7.68 -30.69
CA GLY A 76 26.43 -7.63 -31.98
C GLY A 76 24.96 -7.21 -31.89
N GLY A 77 24.50 -6.80 -30.69
CA GLY A 77 23.19 -6.21 -30.47
C GLY A 77 23.09 -4.76 -30.93
N LEU A 78 21.97 -4.13 -30.61
CA LEU A 78 21.66 -2.73 -30.92
C LEU A 78 21.31 -1.98 -29.64
N PHE A 79 22.03 -0.88 -29.38
CA PHE A 79 21.64 0.11 -28.39
C PHE A 79 20.82 1.22 -29.05
N VAL A 80 19.75 1.62 -28.36
CA VAL A 80 18.82 2.66 -28.76
C VAL A 80 18.47 3.50 -27.53
N GLU A 81 18.41 4.82 -27.70
CA GLU A 81 17.91 5.70 -26.65
C GLU A 81 16.94 6.73 -27.18
N GLY A 82 16.12 7.27 -26.28
CA GLY A 82 15.23 8.38 -26.59
C GLY A 82 14.91 9.22 -25.37
N TRP A 83 14.47 10.45 -25.61
CA TRP A 83 14.01 11.39 -24.59
C TRP A 83 12.83 12.22 -25.09
N LEU A 84 12.05 12.77 -24.16
CA LEU A 84 11.07 13.80 -24.49
C LEU A 84 11.79 15.05 -24.98
N ASN A 85 11.27 15.71 -26.02
CA ASN A 85 11.87 16.94 -26.52
C ASN A 85 12.11 17.94 -25.37
N ASP A 86 13.31 18.55 -25.37
CA ASP A 86 13.81 19.47 -24.34
C ASP A 86 14.15 18.85 -22.95
N LEU A 87 13.95 17.54 -22.71
CA LEU A 87 14.14 16.88 -21.41
C LEU A 87 15.22 15.79 -21.37
N TYR A 88 16.31 15.94 -22.13
CA TYR A 88 17.36 14.91 -22.29
C TYR A 88 17.95 14.36 -20.98
N LEU A 89 18.11 15.21 -19.95
CA LEU A 89 18.70 14.82 -18.65
C LEU A 89 17.66 14.51 -17.57
N GLU A 90 16.37 14.68 -17.85
CA GLU A 90 15.29 14.60 -16.87
C GLU A 90 14.29 13.50 -17.20
N ASN A 91 14.12 13.16 -18.49
CA ASN A 91 13.21 12.14 -18.93
C ASN A 91 13.72 11.42 -20.19
N ALA A 92 14.25 10.21 -20.00
CA ALA A 92 14.90 9.45 -21.06
C ALA A 92 14.78 7.95 -20.83
N SER A 93 14.82 7.19 -21.93
CA SER A 93 14.80 5.74 -21.96
C SER A 93 15.96 5.19 -22.79
N ALA A 94 16.47 4.03 -22.40
CA ALA A 94 17.47 3.26 -23.12
C ALA A 94 17.00 1.81 -23.31
N LEU A 95 17.30 1.26 -24.48
CA LEU A 95 16.97 -0.08 -24.92
C LEU A 95 18.23 -0.72 -25.50
N VAL A 96 18.55 -1.93 -25.06
CA VAL A 96 19.48 -2.82 -25.75
C VAL A 96 18.72 -4.04 -26.22
N ILE A 97 18.92 -4.44 -27.47
CA ILE A 97 18.39 -5.67 -28.06
C ILE A 97 19.58 -6.52 -28.50
N GLU A 98 19.72 -7.71 -27.94
CA GLU A 98 20.77 -8.65 -28.31
C GLU A 98 20.32 -9.58 -29.46
N PRO A 99 21.25 -10.20 -30.22
CA PRO A 99 20.91 -11.07 -31.34
C PRO A 99 20.09 -12.31 -30.95
N ASP A 100 20.10 -12.70 -29.67
CA ASP A 100 19.30 -13.80 -29.13
C ASP A 100 17.87 -13.37 -28.72
N GLY A 101 17.48 -12.13 -29.00
CA GLY A 101 16.18 -11.56 -28.68
C GLY A 101 16.05 -11.07 -27.24
N LYS A 102 17.09 -11.17 -26.41
CA LYS A 102 17.06 -10.56 -25.08
C LYS A 102 17.03 -9.05 -25.19
N ILE A 103 16.23 -8.44 -24.32
CA ILE A 103 16.19 -7.00 -24.18
C ILE A 103 16.59 -6.56 -22.78
N TYR A 104 17.25 -5.42 -22.74
CA TYR A 104 17.57 -4.70 -21.52
C TYR A 104 17.02 -3.29 -21.65
N THR A 105 16.35 -2.80 -20.61
CA THR A 105 15.67 -1.51 -20.62
C THR A 105 16.07 -0.73 -19.39
N ALA A 106 16.22 0.58 -19.55
CA ALA A 106 16.31 1.51 -18.44
C ALA A 106 15.56 2.80 -18.76
N TRP A 107 15.04 3.45 -17.73
CA TRP A 107 14.41 4.76 -17.90
C TRP A 107 14.52 5.61 -16.65
N VAL A 108 14.47 6.93 -16.87
CA VAL A 108 14.34 7.95 -15.84
C VAL A 108 13.05 8.71 -16.10
N VAL A 109 12.41 9.19 -15.04
CA VAL A 109 11.24 10.07 -15.10
C VAL A 109 11.56 11.38 -14.38
N PRO A 110 10.86 12.49 -14.68
CA PRO A 110 11.08 13.76 -14.00
C PRO A 110 10.95 13.62 -12.48
N GLU A 111 11.73 14.41 -11.75
CA GLU A 111 11.70 14.52 -10.28
C GLU A 111 12.08 13.22 -9.52
N SER A 112 12.57 12.18 -10.21
CA SER A 112 13.11 10.96 -9.62
C SER A 112 14.64 11.03 -9.52
N ASP A 113 15.21 10.52 -8.43
CA ASP A 113 16.65 10.25 -8.27
C ASP A 113 17.03 8.80 -8.62
N VAL A 114 16.09 8.06 -9.21
CA VAL A 114 16.19 6.63 -9.50
C VAL A 114 16.17 6.37 -11.01
N ILE A 115 17.13 5.55 -11.46
CA ILE A 115 17.14 4.92 -12.78
C ILE A 115 16.47 3.56 -12.68
N HIS A 116 15.33 3.39 -13.32
CA HIS A 116 14.65 2.11 -13.39
C HIS A 116 15.38 1.20 -14.39
N TYR A 117 15.42 -0.11 -14.10
CA TYR A 117 16.05 -1.10 -14.96
C TYR A 117 15.26 -2.41 -14.95
N GLN A 118 15.00 -2.95 -16.13
CA GLN A 118 14.37 -4.26 -16.31
C GLN A 118 14.95 -4.97 -17.53
N SER A 119 15.01 -6.30 -17.47
CA SER A 119 15.47 -7.13 -18.58
C SER A 119 14.55 -8.32 -18.80
N SER A 120 14.50 -8.82 -20.04
CA SER A 120 13.68 -9.97 -20.40
C SER A 120 14.19 -11.29 -19.79
N ASP A 121 15.47 -11.33 -19.40
CA ASP A 121 16.10 -12.47 -18.74
C ASP A 121 16.07 -12.38 -17.19
N HIS A 122 15.45 -11.34 -16.64
CA HIS A 122 15.38 -11.04 -15.20
C HIS A 122 16.75 -10.85 -14.51
N SER A 123 17.81 -10.64 -15.28
CA SER A 123 19.13 -10.30 -14.76
C SER A 123 19.11 -9.02 -13.95
N GLN A 124 19.83 -9.05 -12.82
CA GLN A 124 20.07 -7.88 -11.98
C GLN A 124 21.36 -7.15 -12.35
N VAL A 125 22.19 -7.78 -13.19
CA VAL A 125 23.39 -7.17 -13.72
C VAL A 125 22.96 -6.24 -14.85
N VAL A 126 23.21 -4.94 -14.66
CA VAL A 126 22.89 -3.94 -15.66
C VAL A 126 23.80 -4.11 -16.88
N ASN A 127 23.20 -4.09 -18.07
CA ASN A 127 23.92 -4.13 -19.34
C ASN A 127 24.96 -2.97 -19.44
N ALA A 128 26.11 -3.24 -20.05
CA ALA A 128 27.23 -2.30 -20.14
C ALA A 128 26.89 -1.00 -20.89
N ASP A 129 26.14 -1.08 -21.99
CA ASP A 129 25.72 0.09 -22.76
C ASP A 129 24.70 0.94 -21.96
N ILE A 130 23.81 0.28 -21.20
CA ILE A 130 22.90 0.97 -20.27
C ILE A 130 23.67 1.62 -19.12
N GLN A 131 24.72 0.99 -18.60
CA GLN A 131 25.61 1.60 -17.60
C GLN A 131 26.29 2.86 -18.15
N GLN A 132 26.78 2.81 -19.39
CA GLN A 132 27.38 3.97 -20.06
C GLN A 132 26.36 5.11 -20.27
N TRP A 133 25.16 4.77 -20.73
CA TRP A 133 24.04 5.71 -20.84
C TRP A 133 23.71 6.37 -19.50
N ALA A 134 23.63 5.56 -18.43
CA ALA A 134 23.28 6.02 -17.09
C ALA A 134 24.32 6.98 -16.48
N ALA A 135 25.60 6.88 -16.89
CA ALA A 135 26.68 7.71 -16.36
C ALA A 135 26.47 9.21 -16.55
N ARG A 136 25.59 9.63 -17.48
CA ARG A 136 25.24 11.06 -17.65
C ARG A 136 24.39 11.62 -16.50
N PHE A 137 23.64 10.77 -15.79
CA PHE A 137 22.80 11.16 -14.66
C PHE A 137 23.58 11.09 -13.35
N LYS A 138 24.61 11.94 -13.19
CA LYS A 138 25.63 11.89 -12.13
C LYS A 138 25.13 11.78 -10.68
N ALA A 139 23.87 12.15 -10.41
CA ALA A 139 23.26 12.12 -9.07
C ALA A 139 22.22 11.00 -8.89
N MET A 140 21.91 10.23 -9.93
CA MET A 140 20.92 9.16 -9.89
C MET A 140 21.56 7.81 -9.62
N HIS A 141 20.76 6.88 -9.11
CA HIS A 141 21.19 5.51 -8.83
C HIS A 141 20.22 4.51 -9.46
N PHE A 142 20.73 3.36 -9.89
CA PHE A 142 19.85 2.28 -10.34
C PHE A 142 18.96 1.81 -9.20
N ALA A 143 17.68 1.61 -9.50
CA ALA A 143 16.74 0.97 -8.60
C ALA A 143 17.36 -0.36 -8.14
N THR A 144 17.82 -0.43 -6.89
CA THR A 144 18.25 -1.70 -6.32
C THR A 144 17.02 -2.60 -6.29
N ASN A 145 17.10 -3.77 -6.90
CA ASN A 145 16.03 -4.78 -6.86
C ASN A 145 15.97 -5.45 -5.48
N SER A 146 15.86 -4.64 -4.43
CA SER A 146 14.87 -4.88 -3.41
C SER A 146 13.63 -4.05 -3.78
N GLN A 147 12.84 -4.52 -4.74
CA GLN A 147 11.40 -4.25 -4.64
C GLN A 147 10.96 -4.92 -3.34
N ALA A 148 11.08 -4.21 -2.21
CA ALA A 148 10.17 -4.47 -1.12
C ALA A 148 8.79 -4.29 -1.77
N LYS A 149 8.12 -5.41 -2.04
CA LYS A 149 6.72 -5.42 -2.45
C LYS A 149 6.03 -4.33 -1.63
N LEU A 150 5.46 -3.34 -2.31
CA LEU A 150 4.70 -2.30 -1.61
C LEU A 150 3.52 -3.02 -0.95
N THR A 151 3.67 -3.33 0.34
CA THR A 151 2.65 -4.06 1.09
C THR A 151 1.77 -3.09 1.83
N PHE A 152 0.47 -3.30 1.69
CA PHE A 152 -0.51 -2.64 2.54
C PHE A 152 -0.44 -3.17 3.97
N ASP A 153 0.07 -4.40 4.16
CA ASP A 153 0.31 -5.03 5.46
C ASP A 153 0.95 -4.10 6.49
N GLY A 154 0.37 -4.14 7.69
CA GLY A 154 0.90 -3.51 8.89
C GLY A 154 0.04 -2.38 9.41
N VAL A 155 0.65 -1.53 10.24
CA VAL A 155 0.01 -0.38 10.85
C VAL A 155 0.40 0.88 10.11
N TRP A 156 -0.59 1.68 9.74
CA TRP A 156 -0.42 2.99 9.13
C TRP A 156 -1.06 4.03 10.02
N ALA A 157 -0.28 5.03 10.42
CA ALA A 157 -0.73 6.04 11.36
C ALA A 157 -0.39 7.44 10.85
N GLY A 158 -1.26 8.40 11.14
CA GLY A 158 -0.99 9.79 10.89
C GLY A 158 -1.72 10.68 11.90
N THR A 159 -1.22 11.91 11.99
CA THR A 159 -1.72 12.94 12.88
C THR A 159 -1.88 14.23 12.11
N PHE A 160 -3.01 14.92 12.27
CA PHE A 160 -3.24 16.24 11.69
C PHE A 160 -3.35 17.27 12.82
N GLY A 161 -2.27 18.04 12.99
CA GLY A 161 -2.10 18.92 14.15
C GLY A 161 -2.27 18.17 15.48
N THR A 162 -2.91 18.81 16.45
CA THR A 162 -3.30 18.19 17.73
C THR A 162 -4.74 17.65 17.74
N ASP A 163 -5.41 17.70 16.59
CA ASP A 163 -6.87 17.67 16.50
C ASP A 163 -7.42 16.32 16.06
N SER A 164 -6.70 15.58 15.21
CA SER A 164 -7.13 14.26 14.80
C SER A 164 -5.98 13.29 14.51
N THR A 165 -6.28 12.00 14.68
CA THR A 165 -5.43 10.88 14.33
C THR A 165 -6.22 9.91 13.46
N LEU A 166 -5.57 9.32 12.47
CA LEU A 166 -6.11 8.20 11.69
C LEU A 166 -5.13 7.04 11.80
N THR A 167 -5.64 5.86 12.16
CA THR A 167 -4.88 4.62 12.19
C THR A 167 -5.59 3.56 11.35
N LEU A 168 -4.84 2.90 10.46
CA LEU A 168 -5.27 1.72 9.73
C LEU A 168 -4.43 0.54 10.17
N ARG A 169 -5.08 -0.59 10.44
CA ARG A 169 -4.42 -1.88 10.66
C ARG A 169 -4.86 -2.78 9.54
N LEU A 170 -3.92 -3.16 8.68
CA LEU A 170 -4.22 -3.88 7.45
C LEU A 170 -3.49 -5.22 7.43
N THR A 171 -4.21 -6.24 7.02
CA THR A 171 -3.67 -7.55 6.66
C THR A 171 -3.97 -7.79 5.18
N GLU A 172 -2.95 -8.16 4.44
CA GLU A 172 -2.98 -8.49 3.03
C GLU A 172 -3.06 -10.00 2.85
N SER A 173 -3.90 -10.45 1.94
CA SER A 173 -3.99 -11.84 1.53
C SER A 173 -4.23 -11.88 0.02
N GLY A 174 -3.17 -12.12 -0.73
CA GLY A 174 -3.19 -12.05 -2.20
C GLY A 174 -3.50 -10.64 -2.68
N ASP A 175 -4.58 -10.50 -3.45
CA ASP A 175 -5.08 -9.23 -3.99
C ASP A 175 -6.14 -8.58 -3.08
N ARG A 176 -6.30 -9.07 -1.84
CA ARG A 176 -7.28 -8.55 -0.88
C ARG A 176 -6.63 -7.96 0.35
N ILE A 177 -7.32 -6.99 0.94
CA ILE A 177 -6.99 -6.48 2.27
C ILE A 177 -8.19 -6.53 3.20
N SER A 178 -7.92 -6.73 4.47
CA SER A 178 -8.89 -6.62 5.57
C SER A 178 -8.23 -5.98 6.79
N GLY A 179 -9.05 -5.48 7.70
CA GLY A 179 -8.60 -5.02 9.01
C GLY A 179 -9.48 -3.90 9.53
N SER A 180 -8.88 -2.90 10.17
CA SER A 180 -9.61 -1.85 10.87
C SER A 180 -9.17 -0.44 10.51
N TYR A 181 -10.14 0.45 10.55
CA TYR A 181 -10.00 1.90 10.44
C TYR A 181 -10.40 2.52 11.78
N CYS A 182 -9.54 3.37 12.36
CA CYS A 182 -9.81 4.09 13.61
C CYS A 182 -9.48 5.57 13.42
N TYR A 183 -10.50 6.42 13.50
CA TYR A 183 -10.36 7.87 13.38
C TYR A 183 -10.79 8.58 14.66
N ILE A 184 -9.83 9.21 15.31
CA ILE A 184 -10.06 10.05 16.47
C ILE A 184 -10.03 11.49 15.98
N SER A 185 -11.11 12.23 16.15
CA SER A 185 -11.17 13.63 15.71
C SER A 185 -11.72 14.55 16.79
N GLN A 186 -11.63 15.85 16.50
CA GLN A 186 -12.07 16.90 17.42
C GLN A 186 -11.41 16.75 18.80
N ARG A 187 -10.09 16.48 18.79
CA ARG A 187 -9.26 16.29 20.00
C ARG A 187 -9.75 15.14 20.89
N GLY A 188 -10.34 14.10 20.31
CA GLY A 188 -10.90 12.97 21.06
C GLY A 188 -12.39 13.08 21.33
N ASN A 189 -13.05 14.16 20.91
CA ASN A 189 -14.50 14.31 21.06
C ASN A 189 -15.30 13.38 20.15
N ARG A 190 -14.65 12.81 19.14
CA ARG A 190 -15.22 11.81 18.25
C ARG A 190 -14.23 10.66 18.13
N ILE A 191 -14.67 9.46 18.49
CA ILE A 191 -13.87 8.23 18.45
C ILE A 191 -14.61 7.26 17.52
N ASP A 192 -14.26 7.30 16.23
CA ASP A 192 -14.79 6.40 15.22
C ASP A 192 -13.80 5.24 15.04
N CYS A 193 -13.74 4.40 16.08
CA CYS A 193 -12.85 3.24 16.17
C CYS A 193 -13.68 1.99 16.51
N PRO A 194 -13.45 0.87 15.80
CA PRO A 194 -14.05 -0.41 16.13
C PRO A 194 -13.45 -0.97 17.43
N ALA A 195 -14.03 -2.03 17.97
CA ALA A 195 -13.37 -2.81 19.02
C ALA A 195 -12.08 -3.46 18.47
N GLU A 196 -11.18 -3.91 19.35
CA GLU A 196 -9.86 -4.43 18.96
C GLU A 196 -9.93 -5.58 17.93
N ASP A 197 -10.84 -6.52 18.12
CA ASP A 197 -11.01 -7.70 17.27
C ASP A 197 -12.02 -7.48 16.12
N GLU A 198 -12.59 -6.27 16.01
CA GLU A 198 -13.59 -5.94 15.01
C GLU A 198 -12.93 -5.38 13.73
N HIS A 199 -13.12 -6.11 12.63
CA HIS A 199 -12.65 -5.70 11.30
C HIS A 199 -13.75 -4.94 10.57
N ASN A 200 -13.64 -3.61 10.55
CA ASN A 200 -14.59 -2.73 9.88
C ASN A 200 -14.10 -2.21 8.51
N LEU A 201 -13.02 -2.76 7.96
CA LEU A 201 -12.45 -2.35 6.67
C LEU A 201 -12.03 -3.57 5.84
N SER A 202 -12.39 -3.57 4.55
CA SER A 202 -11.93 -4.58 3.59
C SER A 202 -11.86 -4.02 2.17
N GLY A 203 -11.06 -4.62 1.30
CA GLY A 203 -10.88 -4.12 -0.06
C GLY A 203 -10.12 -5.05 -0.99
N ALA A 204 -9.87 -4.54 -2.19
CA ALA A 204 -9.07 -5.19 -3.22
C ALA A 204 -7.91 -4.28 -3.64
N ILE A 205 -6.75 -4.89 -3.91
CA ILE A 205 -5.51 -4.23 -4.32
C ILE A 205 -5.38 -4.29 -5.83
N THR A 206 -4.87 -3.21 -6.42
CA THR A 206 -4.43 -3.15 -7.81
C THR A 206 -3.18 -2.27 -7.86
N GLY A 207 -2.00 -2.91 -7.97
CA GLY A 207 -0.72 -2.21 -7.92
C GLY A 207 -0.47 -1.55 -6.57
N ASN A 208 -0.22 -0.24 -6.56
CA ASN A 208 0.00 0.55 -5.36
C ASN A 208 -1.28 1.16 -4.77
N ARG A 209 -2.45 0.73 -5.26
CA ARG A 209 -3.75 1.28 -4.88
C ARG A 209 -4.64 0.17 -4.32
N ALA A 210 -5.41 0.48 -3.27
CA ALA A 210 -6.47 -0.38 -2.78
C ALA A 210 -7.80 0.38 -2.73
N ASN A 211 -8.86 -0.23 -3.25
CA ASN A 211 -10.23 0.29 -3.11
C ASN A 211 -10.88 -0.44 -1.95
N VAL A 212 -11.24 0.30 -0.90
CA VAL A 212 -11.75 -0.26 0.35
C VAL A 212 -13.20 0.14 0.61
N LYS A 213 -13.95 -0.77 1.22
CA LYS A 213 -15.19 -0.51 1.94
C LYS A 213 -14.88 -0.44 3.43
N PHE A 214 -15.53 0.46 4.15
CA PHE A 214 -15.43 0.54 5.59
C PHE A 214 -16.76 0.95 6.25
N ASP A 215 -16.94 0.53 7.50
CA ASP A 215 -18.10 0.85 8.34
C ASP A 215 -17.66 1.67 9.57
N SER A 216 -18.49 2.63 9.97
CA SER A 216 -18.28 3.55 11.09
C SER A 216 -18.85 2.96 12.38
N SER A 217 -18.17 3.17 13.51
CA SER A 217 -18.65 2.75 14.83
C SER A 217 -19.90 3.53 15.29
N PHE A 218 -20.30 4.57 14.56
CA PHE A 218 -21.54 5.33 14.74
C PHE A 218 -22.70 4.83 13.85
N GLY A 219 -22.61 3.60 13.37
CA GLY A 219 -23.67 2.91 12.61
C GLY A 219 -23.75 3.28 11.13
N GLY A 220 -22.83 4.11 10.63
CA GLY A 220 -22.71 4.37 9.20
C GLY A 220 -22.09 3.16 8.49
N VAL A 221 -22.69 2.66 7.43
CA VAL A 221 -22.23 1.47 6.69
C VAL A 221 -21.95 1.77 5.22
N ASP A 222 -21.19 0.91 4.54
CA ASP A 222 -20.92 1.02 3.09
C ASP A 222 -20.11 2.27 2.69
N GLY A 223 -19.29 2.82 3.58
CA GLY A 223 -18.31 3.84 3.23
C GLY A 223 -17.29 3.29 2.23
N ARG A 224 -16.82 4.12 1.29
CA ARG A 224 -15.78 3.74 0.32
C ARG A 224 -14.64 4.73 0.34
N ALA A 225 -13.42 4.21 0.37
CA ALA A 225 -12.19 5.00 0.29
C ALA A 225 -11.19 4.37 -0.67
N VAL A 226 -10.20 5.17 -1.06
CA VAL A 226 -9.02 4.74 -1.80
C VAL A 226 -7.82 4.91 -0.90
N LEU A 227 -7.02 3.86 -0.84
CA LEU A 227 -5.68 3.87 -0.26
C LEU A 227 -4.67 3.85 -1.41
N GLU A 228 -3.65 4.70 -1.34
CA GLU A 228 -2.57 4.72 -2.33
C GLU A 228 -1.24 4.82 -1.60
N ILE A 229 -0.33 3.89 -1.87
CA ILE A 229 0.97 3.81 -1.20
C ILE A 229 2.10 4.28 -2.12
N ASN A 230 3.00 5.07 -1.54
CA ASN A 230 4.27 5.47 -2.14
C ASN A 230 5.35 5.33 -1.06
N GLY A 231 6.12 4.25 -1.14
CA GLY A 231 7.11 3.88 -0.13
C GLY A 231 6.48 3.70 1.26
N SER A 232 6.94 4.49 2.23
CA SER A 232 6.45 4.48 3.61
C SER A 232 5.27 5.42 3.87
N LYS A 233 4.70 6.03 2.82
CA LYS A 233 3.54 6.93 2.92
C LYS A 233 2.31 6.30 2.29
N MET A 234 1.14 6.54 2.90
CA MET A 234 -0.15 6.17 2.36
C MET A 234 -1.08 7.38 2.33
N ALA A 235 -1.73 7.61 1.20
CA ALA A 235 -2.84 8.55 1.08
C ALA A 235 -4.17 7.82 1.29
N TRP A 236 -4.98 8.33 2.21
CA TRP A 236 -6.40 7.99 2.34
C TRP A 236 -7.24 9.04 1.62
N ARG A 237 -8.20 8.61 0.82
CA ARG A 237 -9.22 9.50 0.24
C ARG A 237 -10.61 8.89 0.30
N LEU A 238 -11.54 9.57 0.95
CA LEU A 238 -12.95 9.21 0.93
C LEU A 238 -13.51 9.37 -0.49
N VAL A 239 -14.21 8.36 -0.97
CA VAL A 239 -14.90 8.36 -2.26
C VAL A 239 -16.41 8.47 -2.06
N THR A 240 -16.95 7.62 -1.18
CA THR A 240 -18.39 7.61 -0.87
C THR A 240 -18.53 7.58 0.64
N PRO A 241 -19.29 8.52 1.24
CA PRO A 241 -19.51 8.50 2.67
C PRO A 241 -20.37 7.30 3.10
N PRO A 242 -20.18 6.76 4.32
CA PRO A 242 -21.09 5.78 4.90
C PRO A 242 -22.56 6.26 4.93
N GLN A 243 -23.48 5.31 4.77
CA GLN A 243 -24.93 5.47 4.71
C GLN A 243 -25.61 4.92 5.97
N LYS A 244 -26.91 5.21 6.17
CA LYS A 244 -27.76 4.64 7.25
C LYS A 244 -27.33 4.92 8.70
N GLY A 245 -26.31 5.75 8.91
CA GLY A 245 -25.85 6.16 10.23
C GLY A 245 -24.87 7.32 10.15
N ARG A 246 -24.29 7.69 11.29
CA ARG A 246 -23.30 8.79 11.33
C ARG A 246 -21.91 8.23 11.03
N TYR A 247 -21.03 9.11 10.58
CA TYR A 247 -19.63 8.81 10.37
C TYR A 247 -18.79 10.05 10.61
N TYR A 248 -17.51 9.85 10.89
CA TYR A 248 -16.57 10.96 11.07
C TYR A 248 -15.30 10.82 10.23
N ALA A 249 -15.21 9.78 9.39
CA ALA A 249 -14.07 9.54 8.51
C ALA A 249 -13.62 10.81 7.76
N PRO A 250 -12.30 11.05 7.66
CA PRO A 250 -11.77 12.24 7.00
C PRO A 250 -11.93 12.13 5.48
N LEU A 251 -12.09 13.29 4.82
CA LEU A 251 -12.12 13.36 3.35
C LEU A 251 -10.77 12.95 2.74
N ARG A 252 -9.67 13.40 3.35
CA ARG A 252 -8.30 13.11 2.95
C ARG A 252 -7.43 12.98 4.18
N TYR A 253 -6.42 12.11 4.11
CA TYR A 253 -5.44 11.96 5.17
C TYR A 253 -4.14 11.40 4.61
N THR A 254 -3.01 11.72 5.24
CA THR A 254 -1.72 11.13 4.94
C THR A 254 -1.23 10.35 6.15
N LEU A 255 -0.85 9.11 5.91
CA LEU A 255 -0.39 8.16 6.91
C LEU A 255 1.06 7.78 6.60
N ASN A 256 1.79 7.41 7.64
CA ASN A 256 3.11 6.80 7.51
C ASN A 256 3.05 5.37 8.03
N LYS A 257 3.87 4.49 7.46
CA LYS A 257 4.04 3.13 7.98
C LYS A 257 4.62 3.23 9.39
N ALA A 258 3.85 2.79 10.37
CA ALA A 258 4.22 2.86 11.76
C ALA A 258 4.92 1.57 12.19
N ALA A 259 5.85 1.67 13.13
CA ALA A 259 6.38 0.49 13.80
C ALA A 259 5.22 -0.31 14.42
N PRO A 260 5.31 -1.65 14.51
CA PRO A 260 4.25 -2.49 15.08
C PRO A 260 3.79 -2.01 16.46
N VAL A 261 4.68 -1.38 17.23
CA VAL A 261 4.43 -0.90 18.60
C VAL A 261 3.39 0.22 18.69
N HIS A 262 3.07 0.93 17.59
CA HIS A 262 1.99 1.93 17.56
C HIS A 262 0.63 1.26 17.43
N HIS A 263 0.25 0.50 18.45
CA HIS A 263 -1.06 -0.10 18.53
C HIS A 263 -2.04 0.88 19.16
N VAL A 264 -3.00 1.43 18.42
CA VAL A 264 -4.17 2.07 19.04
C VAL A 264 -5.15 0.98 19.45
N GLU A 265 -5.32 0.75 20.76
CA GLU A 265 -6.29 -0.22 21.28
C GLU A 265 -7.54 0.52 21.75
N THR A 266 -8.72 -0.02 21.41
CA THR A 266 -10.02 0.51 21.84
C THR A 266 -10.77 -0.57 22.60
N ARG A 267 -11.24 -0.23 23.81
CA ARG A 267 -12.12 -1.09 24.59
C ARG A 267 -13.43 -0.38 24.91
N LYS A 268 -14.53 -1.12 24.85
CA LYS A 268 -15.86 -0.62 25.17
C LYS A 268 -16.30 -1.20 26.51
N LEU A 269 -16.61 -0.33 27.46
CA LEU A 269 -17.10 -0.70 28.80
C LEU A 269 -18.59 -0.35 28.88
N ASP A 270 -19.41 -1.32 29.26
CA ASP A 270 -20.81 -1.11 29.57
C ASP A 270 -21.08 -1.17 31.07
N THR A 271 -21.78 -0.15 31.57
CA THR A 271 -22.25 -0.05 32.95
C THR A 271 -23.77 0.10 32.97
N ASP A 272 -24.38 0.07 34.16
CA ASP A 272 -25.82 0.31 34.31
C ASP A 272 -26.31 1.61 33.65
N LYS A 273 -25.54 2.71 33.75
CA LYS A 273 -25.97 4.03 33.23
C LYS A 273 -25.19 4.55 32.03
N PHE A 274 -24.06 3.94 31.69
CA PHE A 274 -23.15 4.48 30.69
C PHE A 274 -22.60 3.40 29.77
N THR A 275 -22.35 3.79 28.54
CA THR A 275 -21.49 3.03 27.62
C THR A 275 -20.27 3.90 27.33
N LEU A 276 -19.08 3.35 27.54
CA LEU A 276 -17.81 4.06 27.45
C LEU A 276 -16.97 3.46 26.34
N SER A 277 -16.41 4.29 25.47
CA SER A 277 -15.32 3.91 24.57
C SER A 277 -14.02 4.50 25.11
N LEU A 278 -13.09 3.63 25.46
CA LEU A 278 -11.77 4.00 25.96
C LEU A 278 -10.76 3.68 24.87
N VAL A 279 -9.84 4.60 24.61
CA VAL A 279 -8.79 4.40 23.61
C VAL A 279 -7.43 4.68 24.23
N ASN A 280 -6.53 3.70 24.12
CA ASN A 280 -5.11 3.89 24.37
C ASN A 280 -4.42 4.21 23.04
N ASN A 281 -4.03 5.46 22.86
CA ASN A 281 -3.40 5.91 21.62
C ASN A 281 -1.88 5.69 21.60
N CYS A 282 -1.30 5.13 22.67
CA CYS A 282 0.13 4.84 22.76
C CYS A 282 0.45 3.35 22.55
N GLY A 283 -0.55 2.46 22.63
CA GLY A 283 -0.29 1.04 22.66
C GLY A 283 -1.46 0.23 23.18
N ARG A 284 -1.12 -0.94 23.73
CA ARG A 284 -2.06 -1.80 24.42
C ARG A 284 -2.61 -1.14 25.69
N PHE A 285 -3.78 -1.54 26.16
CA PHE A 285 -4.41 -0.99 27.37
C PHE A 285 -3.56 -1.12 28.64
N GLU A 286 -2.70 -2.14 28.70
CA GLU A 286 -1.78 -2.40 29.81
C GLU A 286 -0.43 -1.70 29.66
N SER A 287 -0.23 -0.93 28.60
CA SER A 287 0.97 -0.11 28.37
C SER A 287 0.77 1.30 28.93
N GLU A 288 1.81 1.88 29.53
CA GLU A 288 1.77 3.28 29.96
C GLU A 288 1.44 4.22 28.80
N CYS A 289 0.46 5.10 29.01
CA CYS A 289 0.03 6.06 28.01
C CYS A 289 -0.44 7.37 28.62
N GLY A 290 0.16 8.48 28.16
CA GLY A 290 -0.29 9.84 28.46
C GLY A 290 -1.37 10.38 27.51
N GLN A 291 -1.80 9.57 26.53
CA GLN A 291 -2.74 9.94 25.47
C GLN A 291 -3.96 9.02 25.47
N MET A 292 -4.60 8.87 26.64
CA MET A 292 -5.86 8.13 26.73
C MET A 292 -7.02 9.02 26.29
N TYR A 293 -7.97 8.45 25.56
CA TYR A 293 -9.24 9.08 25.22
C TYR A 293 -10.41 8.32 25.84
N TYR A 294 -11.43 9.06 26.22
CA TYR A 294 -12.67 8.59 26.80
C TYR A 294 -13.82 9.24 26.05
N LEU A 295 -14.77 8.43 25.59
CA LEU A 295 -16.08 8.87 25.12
C LEU A 295 -17.14 8.14 25.94
N GLY A 296 -17.84 8.87 26.81
CA GLY A 296 -18.94 8.34 27.59
C GLY A 296 -20.27 8.76 26.99
N VAL A 297 -21.19 7.80 26.86
CA VAL A 297 -22.58 8.01 26.46
C VAL A 297 -23.48 7.62 27.63
N ARG A 298 -24.33 8.54 28.08
CA ARG A 298 -25.33 8.26 29.12
C ARG A 298 -26.55 7.61 28.50
N LYS A 299 -26.96 6.46 29.01
CA LYS A 299 -28.06 5.66 28.45
C LYS A 299 -29.44 6.34 28.58
N SER A 300 -29.65 7.17 29.60
CA SER A 300 -30.96 7.77 29.87
C SER A 300 -31.38 8.82 28.85
N ASP A 301 -30.43 9.53 28.25
CA ASP A 301 -30.70 10.69 27.38
C ASP A 301 -29.75 10.79 26.18
N ASN A 302 -28.88 9.80 25.98
CA ASN A 302 -27.83 9.78 24.97
C ASN A 302 -26.87 10.98 25.03
N SER A 303 -26.78 11.67 26.17
CA SER A 303 -25.80 12.73 26.36
C SER A 303 -24.38 12.17 26.31
N THR A 304 -23.48 12.90 25.67
CA THR A 304 -22.11 12.45 25.43
C THR A 304 -21.10 13.37 26.10
N ILE A 305 -20.04 12.80 26.65
CA ILE A 305 -18.87 13.54 27.15
C ILE A 305 -17.60 12.90 26.64
N SER A 306 -16.62 13.72 26.31
CA SER A 306 -15.33 13.26 25.84
C SER A 306 -14.20 13.88 26.65
N LEU A 307 -13.24 13.05 27.04
CA LEU A 307 -12.17 13.44 27.96
C LEU A 307 -10.83 12.92 27.47
N LYS A 308 -9.77 13.66 27.80
CA LYS A 308 -8.40 13.22 27.69
C LYS A 308 -7.88 12.78 29.05
N GLY A 309 -7.00 11.80 29.04
CA GLY A 309 -6.50 11.22 30.26
C GLY A 309 -5.19 10.49 30.06
N LYS A 310 -4.86 9.70 31.08
CA LYS A 310 -3.67 8.86 31.12
C LYS A 310 -3.96 7.55 31.81
N THR A 311 -3.11 6.56 31.59
CA THR A 311 -3.14 5.30 32.34
C THR A 311 -2.90 5.54 33.83
N LEU A 312 -3.51 4.71 34.65
CA LEU A 312 -3.37 4.67 36.10
C LEU A 312 -2.45 3.52 36.47
N GLN A 313 -1.42 3.81 37.25
CA GLN A 313 -0.47 2.84 37.78
C GLN A 313 -0.73 2.58 39.25
N ASP A 314 -0.53 1.33 39.69
CA ASP A 314 -0.36 1.02 41.09
C ASP A 314 1.07 1.33 41.58
N PRO A 315 1.37 1.22 42.89
CA PRO A 315 2.70 1.49 43.42
C PRO A 315 3.83 0.59 42.87
N THR A 316 3.48 -0.54 42.25
CA THR A 316 4.44 -1.46 41.61
C THR A 316 4.73 -1.09 40.15
N GLY A 317 4.06 -0.06 39.62
CA GLY A 317 4.16 0.38 38.23
C GLY A 317 3.22 -0.38 37.28
N LYS A 318 2.37 -1.28 37.80
CA LYS A 318 1.41 -2.03 36.97
C LYS A 318 0.26 -1.12 36.56
N ILE A 319 -0.12 -1.14 35.28
CA ILE A 319 -1.31 -0.44 34.80
C ILE A 319 -2.56 -1.14 35.35
N THR A 320 -3.36 -0.40 36.11
CA THR A 320 -4.59 -0.90 36.78
C THR A 320 -5.86 -0.20 36.32
N GLY A 321 -5.73 0.82 35.46
CA GLY A 321 -6.85 1.59 35.00
C GLY A 321 -6.44 2.79 34.15
N SER A 322 -7.34 3.77 34.07
CA SER A 322 -7.11 5.05 33.42
C SER A 322 -7.87 6.16 34.13
N THR A 323 -7.31 7.37 34.11
CA THR A 323 -7.86 8.56 34.75
C THR A 323 -8.02 9.70 33.77
N TYR A 324 -9.14 10.43 33.89
CA TYR A 324 -9.54 11.53 33.03
C TYR A 324 -10.06 12.69 33.89
N LYS A 325 -9.90 13.92 33.42
CA LYS A 325 -10.32 15.11 34.18
C LYS A 325 -11.23 16.03 33.37
N ASN A 326 -12.23 16.60 34.04
CA ASN A 326 -13.05 17.70 33.54
C ASN A 326 -13.24 18.74 34.65
N GLY A 327 -12.42 19.80 34.65
CA GLY A 327 -12.33 20.72 35.77
C GLY A 327 -11.97 19.98 37.06
N ASP A 328 -12.79 20.15 38.11
CA ASP A 328 -12.60 19.51 39.42
C ASP A 328 -13.10 18.06 39.50
N VAL A 329 -13.71 17.55 38.43
CA VAL A 329 -14.27 16.20 38.38
C VAL A 329 -13.23 15.24 37.78
N THR A 330 -12.97 14.15 38.49
CA THR A 330 -12.09 13.06 38.07
C THR A 330 -12.92 11.84 37.72
N TYR A 331 -12.62 11.25 36.57
CA TYR A 331 -13.22 10.02 36.08
C TYR A 331 -12.13 8.96 36.09
N THR A 332 -12.36 7.88 36.82
CA THR A 332 -11.43 6.77 36.95
C THR A 332 -12.12 5.51 36.46
N VAL A 333 -11.49 4.81 35.53
CA VAL A 333 -11.87 3.44 35.16
C VAL A 333 -10.80 2.51 35.68
N THR A 334 -11.14 1.58 36.57
CA THR A 334 -10.21 0.50 36.96
C THR A 334 -10.51 -0.74 36.15
N TYR A 335 -9.49 -1.55 35.84
CA TYR A 335 -9.63 -2.73 34.99
C TYR A 335 -9.91 -4.02 35.77
N ALA A 336 -9.48 -4.09 37.03
CA ALA A 336 -9.73 -5.22 37.92
C ALA A 336 -9.87 -4.76 39.39
N PRO A 337 -11.10 -4.78 39.97
CA PRO A 337 -12.38 -5.03 39.30
C PRO A 337 -12.70 -3.93 38.28
N LEU A 338 -13.50 -4.28 37.27
CA LEU A 338 -13.90 -3.35 36.22
C LEU A 338 -15.02 -2.41 36.70
N LYS A 339 -14.69 -1.13 36.87
CA LYS A 339 -15.63 -0.14 37.42
C LYS A 339 -15.31 1.28 36.94
N LEU A 340 -16.37 2.06 36.77
CA LEU A 340 -16.33 3.51 36.60
C LEU A 340 -16.56 4.19 37.95
N VAL A 341 -15.63 5.05 38.35
CA VAL A 341 -15.76 5.94 39.50
C VAL A 341 -15.63 7.39 39.02
N VAL A 342 -16.61 8.22 39.36
CA VAL A 342 -16.57 9.66 39.09
C VAL A 342 -16.60 10.38 40.43
N SER A 343 -15.62 11.23 40.68
CA SER A 343 -15.48 11.96 41.94
C SER A 343 -15.22 13.44 41.73
N LYS A 344 -15.65 14.27 42.70
CA LYS A 344 -15.27 15.67 42.83
C LYS A 344 -14.59 15.85 44.18
N GLY A 345 -13.26 15.96 44.18
CA GLY A 345 -12.47 15.87 45.41
C GLY A 345 -12.64 14.51 46.09
N SER A 346 -13.01 14.51 47.38
CA SER A 346 -13.28 13.30 48.17
C SER A 346 -14.69 12.73 47.99
N HIS A 347 -15.59 13.44 47.30
CA HIS A 347 -16.98 13.03 47.14
C HIS A 347 -17.17 12.19 45.87
N ILE A 348 -17.72 10.98 46.02
CA ILE A 348 -18.06 10.07 44.91
C ILE A 348 -19.44 10.45 44.36
N LEU A 349 -19.48 10.81 43.09
CA LEU A 349 -20.70 11.15 42.34
C LEU A 349 -21.31 9.93 41.65
N VAL A 350 -20.46 9.04 41.16
CA VAL A 350 -20.85 7.80 40.47
C VAL A 350 -19.86 6.72 40.87
N GLU A 351 -20.38 5.55 41.20
CA GLU A 351 -19.60 4.32 41.30
C GLU A 351 -20.44 3.19 40.70
N GLN A 352 -19.94 2.60 39.61
CA GLN A 352 -20.64 1.53 38.89
C GLN A 352 -19.67 0.47 38.43
N SER A 353 -19.95 -0.76 38.80
CA SER A 353 -19.34 -1.93 38.15
C SER A 353 -19.81 -2.01 36.70
N GLY A 354 -18.99 -2.63 35.85
CA GLY A 354 -19.35 -2.88 34.46
C GLY A 354 -18.67 -4.13 33.92
N HIS A 355 -18.87 -4.34 32.62
CA HIS A 355 -18.28 -5.43 31.84
C HIS A 355 -17.73 -4.87 30.53
N TRP A 356 -16.72 -5.51 29.97
CA TRP A 356 -16.27 -5.21 28.61
C TRP A 356 -17.32 -5.72 27.62
N LEU A 357 -17.61 -4.92 26.60
CA LEU A 357 -18.37 -5.36 25.44
C LEU A 357 -17.41 -6.06 24.48
N GLU A 358 -17.76 -7.30 24.10
CA GLU A 358 -17.09 -8.08 23.06
C GLU A 358 -17.40 -7.54 21.66
#